data_AF-A0A2T2SCN8-F1
#
_entry.id   AF-A0A2T2SCN8-F1
#
_cell.length_a   1.000
_cell.length_b   1.000
_cell.length_c   1.000
_cell.angle_alpha   90.00
_cell.angle_beta   90.00
_cell.angle_gamma   90.00
#
_symmetry.space_group_name_H-M   'P 1'
#
loop_
_entity.id
_entity.type
_entity.pdbx_description
1 polymer ?
#
loop_
_entity_poly.entity_id
_entity_poly.type
_entity_poly.pdbx_seq_one_letter_code
_entity_poly.pdbx_strand_id
1 'polypeptide(L)'
;MKWIKSAVIGVLGSLVMFLLMMYAIHGAGIAPFNLPPSAAFLEQLGLNVGPLPLLVHFGYGATWSVLLVWLYGADTSVRRGVYLATALWLFMMIVYSPIIGWGVFGFGGAGYESGDLLHLGPPVKYIGAALVLHLIYGFIIGGLNPAWIQFESRQAPA
;
A
#
# COMPACT_ATOMS: atom_id res chain seq x y z
N MET A 1 -16.65 16.59 -7.88
CA MET A 1 -15.79 15.59 -8.57
C MET A 1 -14.48 15.23 -7.84
N LYS A 2 -14.04 15.97 -6.81
CA LYS A 2 -12.75 15.70 -6.12
C LYS A 2 -12.57 14.28 -5.57
N TRP A 3 -13.64 13.66 -5.09
CA TRP A 3 -13.63 12.29 -4.56
C TRP A 3 -13.27 11.25 -5.63
N ILE A 4 -13.84 11.36 -6.82
CA ILE A 4 -13.53 10.48 -7.96
C ILE A 4 -12.07 10.67 -8.40
N LYS A 5 -11.62 11.93 -8.55
CA LYS A 5 -10.22 12.23 -8.87
C LYS A 5 -9.26 11.62 -7.85
N SER A 6 -9.57 11.78 -6.55
CA SER A 6 -8.76 11.24 -5.47
C SER A 6 -8.72 9.71 -5.46
N ALA A 7 -9.85 9.05 -5.71
CA ALA A 7 -9.92 7.60 -5.86
C ALA A 7 -9.06 7.12 -7.04
N VAL A 8 -9.14 7.78 -8.20
CA VAL A 8 -8.31 7.46 -9.37
C VAL A 8 -6.82 7.63 -9.05
N ILE A 9 -6.43 8.70 -8.36
CA ILE A 9 -5.04 8.90 -7.91
C ILE A 9 -4.60 7.77 -6.97
N GLY A 10 -5.47 7.31 -6.08
CA GLY A 10 -5.19 6.18 -5.20
C GLY A 10 -4.98 4.89 -5.96
N VAL A 11 -5.83 4.60 -6.96
CA VAL A 11 -5.65 3.45 -7.87
C VAL A 11 -4.32 3.57 -8.62
N LEU A 12 -3.98 4.75 -9.15
CA LEU A 12 -2.71 4.98 -9.86
C LEU A 12 -1.49 4.77 -8.94
N GLY A 13 -1.53 5.29 -7.71
CA GLY A 13 -0.48 5.06 -6.73
C GLY A 13 -0.32 3.56 -6.42
N SER A 14 -1.43 2.86 -6.19
CA SER A 14 -1.42 1.41 -5.98
C SER A 14 -0.97 0.62 -7.20
N LEU A 15 -1.23 1.11 -8.41
CA LEU A 15 -0.76 0.51 -9.66
C LEU A 15 0.75 0.59 -9.78
N VAL A 16 1.35 1.76 -9.52
CA VAL A 16 2.81 1.90 -9.53
C VAL A 16 3.44 0.93 -8.52
N MET A 17 2.92 0.89 -7.30
CA MET A 17 3.38 -0.05 -6.27
C MET A 17 3.21 -1.51 -6.70
N PHE A 18 2.06 -1.86 -7.30
CA PHE A 18 1.79 -3.21 -7.79
C PHE A 18 2.78 -3.63 -8.88
N LEU A 19 3.04 -2.77 -9.87
CA LEU A 19 3.98 -3.07 -10.95
C LEU A 19 5.41 -3.27 -10.43
N LEU A 20 5.87 -2.43 -9.50
CA LEU A 20 7.18 -2.56 -8.87
C LEU A 20 7.30 -3.88 -8.08
N MET A 21 6.25 -4.25 -7.35
CA MET A 21 6.19 -5.50 -6.61
C MET A 21 6.19 -6.71 -7.55
N MET A 22 5.37 -6.72 -8.60
CA MET A 22 5.32 -7.81 -9.58
C MET A 22 6.65 -7.98 -10.31
N TYR A 23 7.32 -6.87 -10.64
CA TYR A 23 8.68 -6.93 -11.18
C TYR A 23 9.67 -7.50 -10.16
N ALA A 24 9.59 -7.11 -8.88
CA ALA A 24 10.47 -7.66 -7.84
C ALA A 24 10.25 -9.17 -7.61
N ILE A 25 9.00 -9.65 -7.69
CA ILE A 25 8.66 -11.08 -7.52
C ILE A 25 9.10 -11.87 -8.77
N HIS A 26 8.59 -11.52 -9.95
CA HIS A 26 8.68 -12.36 -11.14
C HIS A 26 9.78 -11.95 -12.11
N GLY A 27 10.17 -10.68 -12.13
CA GLY A 27 11.19 -10.16 -13.05
C GLY A 27 12.60 -10.30 -12.48
N ALA A 28 12.81 -9.79 -11.27
CA ALA A 28 14.13 -9.74 -10.64
C ALA A 28 14.37 -10.85 -9.60
N GLY A 29 13.31 -11.52 -9.12
CA GLY A 29 13.42 -12.58 -8.10
C GLY A 29 13.97 -12.08 -6.76
N ILE A 30 13.84 -10.78 -6.48
CA ILE A 30 14.34 -10.15 -5.25
C ILE A 30 13.25 -9.90 -4.22
N ALA A 31 11.99 -10.22 -4.49
CA ALA A 31 10.94 -10.03 -3.50
C ALA A 31 11.20 -10.87 -2.24
N PRO A 32 10.90 -10.34 -1.04
CA PRO A 32 10.99 -11.09 0.20
C PRO A 32 9.76 -11.96 0.47
N PHE A 33 8.83 -12.09 -0.48
CA PHE A 33 7.62 -12.91 -0.35
C PHE A 33 7.26 -13.52 -1.71
N ASN A 34 6.68 -14.71 -1.69
CA ASN A 34 6.23 -15.41 -2.90
C ASN A 34 4.90 -14.85 -3.43
N LEU A 35 4.07 -14.29 -2.54
CA LEU A 35 2.75 -13.78 -2.85
C LEU A 35 2.60 -12.32 -2.40
N PRO A 36 1.99 -11.43 -3.22
CA PRO A 36 1.69 -10.07 -2.81
C PRO A 36 0.91 -10.01 -1.50
N PRO A 37 1.14 -9.03 -0.60
CA PRO A 37 0.50 -9.01 0.71
C PRO A 37 -1.03 -9.04 0.71
N SER A 38 -1.70 -8.42 -0.27
CA SER A 38 -3.16 -8.49 -0.40
C SER A 38 -3.64 -9.91 -0.73
N ALA A 39 -2.90 -10.63 -1.57
CA ALA A 39 -3.19 -12.02 -1.90
C ALA A 39 -2.82 -12.95 -0.74
N ALA A 40 -1.69 -12.73 -0.07
CA ALA A 40 -1.28 -13.50 1.12
C ALA A 40 -2.29 -13.36 2.27
N PHE A 41 -2.81 -12.16 2.50
CA PHE A 41 -3.88 -11.94 3.46
C PHE A 41 -5.15 -12.70 3.11
N LEU A 42 -5.57 -12.67 1.84
CA LEU A 42 -6.76 -13.42 1.42
C LEU A 42 -6.52 -14.93 1.40
N GLU A 43 -5.31 -15.39 1.09
CA GLU A 43 -4.94 -16.80 1.10
C GLU A 43 -5.12 -17.37 2.50
N GLN A 44 -4.61 -16.64 3.49
CA GLN A 44 -4.77 -16.99 4.90
C GLN A 44 -6.24 -17.03 5.37
N LEU A 45 -7.12 -16.25 4.72
CA LEU A 45 -8.57 -16.28 4.98
C LEU A 45 -9.32 -17.30 4.13
N GLY A 46 -8.65 -18.03 3.22
CA GLY A 46 -9.29 -18.93 2.27
C GLY A 46 -10.10 -18.21 1.18
N LEU A 47 -9.80 -16.94 0.91
CA LEU A 47 -10.51 -16.04 -0.01
C LEU A 47 -9.65 -15.58 -1.19
N ASN A 48 -8.49 -16.18 -1.42
CA ASN A 48 -7.63 -15.85 -2.55
C ASN A 48 -8.19 -16.43 -3.87
N VAL A 49 -9.27 -15.84 -4.36
CA VAL A 49 -10.00 -16.31 -5.55
C VAL A 49 -10.17 -15.22 -6.60
N GLY A 50 -9.95 -15.59 -7.86
CA GLY A 50 -10.19 -14.72 -9.01
C GLY A 50 -9.54 -13.33 -8.89
N PRO A 51 -10.25 -12.24 -9.24
CA PRO A 51 -9.69 -10.89 -9.20
C PRO A 51 -9.70 -10.25 -7.80
N LEU A 52 -10.18 -10.96 -6.77
CA LEU A 52 -10.42 -10.37 -5.45
C LEU A 52 -9.16 -9.74 -4.83
N PRO A 53 -7.95 -10.35 -4.90
CA PRO A 53 -6.74 -9.71 -4.37
C PRO A 53 -6.39 -8.37 -5.03
N LEU A 54 -6.67 -8.25 -6.33
CA LEU A 54 -6.47 -7.01 -7.07
C LEU A 54 -7.50 -5.96 -6.66
N LEU A 55 -8.77 -6.35 -6.55
CA LEU A 55 -9.84 -5.45 -6.11
C LEU A 55 -9.57 -4.92 -4.70
N VAL A 56 -9.12 -5.78 -3.78
CA VAL A 56 -8.72 -5.37 -2.43
C VAL A 56 -7.53 -4.42 -2.47
N HIS A 57 -6.47 -4.74 -3.23
CA HIS A 57 -5.28 -3.89 -3.32
C HIS A 57 -5.58 -2.48 -3.88
N PHE A 58 -6.30 -2.42 -5.00
CA PHE A 58 -6.63 -1.15 -5.64
C PHE A 58 -7.73 -0.40 -4.89
N GLY A 59 -8.72 -1.11 -4.35
CA GLY A 59 -9.77 -0.53 -3.50
C GLY A 59 -9.18 0.10 -2.25
N TYR A 60 -8.27 -0.60 -1.56
CA TYR A 60 -7.58 -0.09 -0.39
C TYR A 60 -6.78 1.18 -0.73
N GLY A 61 -6.02 1.17 -1.83
CA GLY A 61 -5.34 2.38 -2.32
C GLY A 61 -6.28 3.55 -2.60
N ALA A 62 -7.37 3.31 -3.30
CA ALA A 62 -8.38 4.33 -3.57
C ALA A 62 -8.93 4.91 -2.25
N THR A 63 -9.29 4.05 -1.30
CA THR A 63 -9.81 4.42 0.03
C THR A 63 -8.86 5.35 0.77
N TRP A 64 -7.56 5.02 0.85
CA TRP A 64 -6.62 5.84 1.61
C TRP A 64 -6.25 7.14 0.93
N SER A 65 -6.24 7.20 -0.41
CA SER A 65 -6.12 8.47 -1.12
C SER A 65 -7.29 9.39 -0.83
N VAL A 66 -8.52 8.86 -0.88
CA VAL A 66 -9.73 9.62 -0.52
C VAL A 66 -9.69 10.07 0.94
N LEU A 67 -9.26 9.19 1.86
CA LEU A 67 -9.15 9.53 3.27
C LEU A 67 -8.09 10.61 3.51
N LEU A 68 -6.96 10.58 2.79
CA LEU A 68 -5.95 11.65 2.86
C LEU A 68 -6.57 13.01 2.53
N VAL A 69 -7.32 13.08 1.43
CA VAL A 69 -8.02 14.31 1.00
C VAL A 69 -9.13 14.69 1.96
N TRP A 70 -9.82 13.72 2.56
CA TRP A 70 -10.84 13.99 3.57
C TRP A 70 -10.24 14.58 4.85
N LEU A 71 -9.10 14.04 5.33
CA LEU A 71 -8.42 14.48 6.54
C LEU A 71 -7.77 15.86 6.40
N TYR A 72 -7.15 16.13 5.25
CA TYR A 72 -6.30 17.32 5.07
C TYR A 72 -6.87 18.35 4.10
N GLY A 73 -7.85 18.00 3.26
CA GLY A 73 -8.44 18.93 2.30
C GLY A 73 -7.38 19.67 1.48
N ALA A 74 -7.44 20.99 1.50
CA ALA A 74 -6.49 21.87 0.81
C ALA A 74 -5.05 21.78 1.34
N ASP A 75 -4.83 21.28 2.56
CA ASP A 75 -3.51 21.09 3.16
C ASP A 75 -2.87 19.74 2.80
N THR A 76 -3.51 18.98 1.90
CA THR A 76 -2.93 17.76 1.33
C THR A 76 -1.59 18.09 0.66
N SER A 77 -0.55 17.35 1.02
CA SER A 77 0.81 17.56 0.53
C SER A 77 1.58 16.25 0.56
N VAL A 78 2.73 16.21 -0.13
CA VAL A 78 3.65 15.07 -0.13
C VAL A 78 3.98 14.62 1.29
N ARG A 79 4.27 15.56 2.21
CA ARG A 79 4.55 15.26 3.61
C ARG A 79 3.40 14.50 4.28
N ARG A 80 2.15 14.94 4.08
CA ARG A 80 0.97 14.28 4.65
C ARG A 80 0.73 12.91 4.02
N GLY A 81 0.94 12.77 2.70
CA GLY A 81 0.87 11.49 2.01
C GLY A 81 1.91 10.48 2.51
N VAL A 82 3.15 10.92 2.71
CA VAL A 82 4.23 10.09 3.28
C VAL A 82 3.93 9.68 4.73
N TYR A 83 3.40 10.58 5.56
CA TYR A 83 3.00 10.23 6.93
C TYR A 83 1.88 9.18 6.95
N LEU A 84 0.85 9.37 6.13
CA LEU A 84 -0.22 8.38 6.00
C LEU A 84 0.33 7.03 5.53
N ALA A 85 1.15 7.02 4.49
CA ALA A 85 1.72 5.77 3.97
C ALA A 85 2.66 5.07 4.97
N THR A 86 3.41 5.82 5.76
CA THR A 86 4.23 5.26 6.85
C THR A 86 3.34 4.63 7.93
N ALA A 87 2.21 5.27 8.28
CA ALA A 87 1.24 4.69 9.21
C ALA A 87 0.60 3.40 8.65
N LEU A 88 0.28 3.37 7.35
CA LEU A 88 -0.23 2.16 6.68
C LEU A 88 0.80 1.04 6.64
N TRP A 89 2.06 1.38 6.38
CA TRP A 89 3.16 0.43 6.46
C TRP A 89 3.31 -0.14 7.88
N LEU A 90 3.29 0.70 8.92
CA LEU A 90 3.30 0.23 10.31
C LEU A 90 2.10 -0.67 10.62
N PHE A 91 0.90 -0.28 10.18
CA PHE A 91 -0.29 -1.09 10.32
C PHE A 91 -0.13 -2.45 9.64
N MET A 92 0.49 -2.48 8.46
CA MET A 92 0.80 -3.71 7.75
C MET A 92 1.80 -4.59 8.52
N MET A 93 2.84 -4.00 9.14
CA MET A 93 3.82 -4.75 9.94
C MET A 93 3.26 -5.31 11.25
N ILE A 94 2.29 -4.63 11.86
CA ILE A 94 1.79 -4.95 13.20
C ILE A 94 0.47 -5.72 13.15
N VAL A 95 -0.33 -5.57 12.09
CA VAL A 95 -1.66 -6.18 11.98
C VAL A 95 -1.71 -7.21 10.87
N TYR A 96 -1.45 -6.81 9.62
CA TYR A 96 -1.56 -7.74 8.49
C TYR A 96 -0.49 -8.84 8.53
N SER A 97 0.76 -8.49 8.84
CA SER A 97 1.88 -9.44 8.88
C SER A 97 1.62 -10.58 9.89
N PRO A 98 1.22 -10.31 11.15
CA PRO A 98 0.84 -11.38 12.07
C PRO A 98 -0.37 -12.19 11.59
N ILE A 99 -1.40 -11.56 11.03
CA ILE A 99 -2.59 -12.28 10.55
C ILE A 99 -2.21 -13.28 9.46
N ILE A 100 -1.38 -12.86 8.49
CA ILE A 100 -0.87 -13.73 7.41
C ILE A 100 -0.05 -14.91 7.94
N GLY A 101 0.43 -14.83 9.18
CA GLY A 101 1.37 -15.81 9.76
C GLY A 101 2.83 -15.44 9.55
N TRP A 102 3.12 -14.22 9.11
CA TRP A 102 4.49 -13.70 8.98
C TRP A 102 5.07 -13.18 10.29
N GLY A 103 4.22 -12.91 11.28
CA GLY A 103 4.62 -12.38 12.59
C GLY A 103 4.83 -10.86 12.58
N VAL A 104 5.19 -10.30 13.73
CA VAL A 104 5.30 -8.83 13.90
C VAL A 104 6.58 -8.34 13.22
N PHE A 105 6.46 -7.42 12.26
CA PHE A 105 7.56 -7.00 11.36
C PHE A 105 8.20 -8.18 10.59
N GLY A 106 7.49 -9.29 10.40
CA GLY A 106 8.03 -10.50 9.79
C GLY A 106 8.85 -11.39 10.73
N PHE A 107 8.90 -11.09 12.03
CA PHE A 107 9.59 -11.91 13.04
C PHE A 107 8.60 -12.81 13.80
N GLY A 108 9.04 -14.04 14.08
CA GLY A 108 8.26 -14.99 14.89
C GLY A 108 7.01 -15.53 14.18
N GLY A 109 7.01 -15.54 12.84
CA GLY A 109 5.95 -16.12 12.03
C GLY A 109 5.90 -17.65 12.06
N ALA A 110 4.95 -18.23 11.32
CA ALA A 110 4.66 -19.66 11.26
C ALA A 110 5.76 -20.52 10.63
N GLY A 111 6.81 -19.91 10.07
CA GLY A 111 7.96 -20.62 9.52
C GLY A 111 7.68 -21.33 8.19
N TYR A 112 6.85 -20.73 7.33
CA TYR A 112 6.57 -21.24 5.99
C TYR A 112 7.85 -21.49 5.18
N GLU A 113 7.97 -22.70 4.63
CA GLU A 113 9.13 -23.14 3.85
C GLU A 113 9.17 -22.40 2.51
N SER A 114 10.32 -22.38 1.83
CA SER A 114 10.50 -21.58 0.59
C SER A 114 9.55 -21.96 -0.55
N GLY A 115 9.00 -23.17 -0.54
CA GLY A 115 8.03 -23.66 -1.51
C GLY A 115 6.58 -23.24 -1.24
N ASP A 116 6.29 -22.69 -0.05
CA ASP A 116 4.95 -22.31 0.34
C ASP A 116 4.52 -20.98 -0.30
N LEU A 117 3.22 -20.85 -0.59
CA LEU A 117 2.64 -19.58 -1.09
C LEU A 117 2.84 -18.42 -0.10
N LEU A 118 2.77 -18.72 1.19
CA LEU A 118 2.92 -17.77 2.28
C LEU A 118 4.35 -17.61 2.76
N HIS A 119 5.34 -18.13 2.03
CA HIS A 119 6.74 -17.94 2.38
C HIS A 119 7.11 -16.46 2.49
N LEU A 120 7.77 -16.11 3.59
CA LEU A 120 8.44 -14.84 3.80
C LEU A 120 9.94 -15.10 3.97
N GLY A 121 10.74 -14.42 3.15
CA GLY A 121 12.17 -14.37 3.26
C GLY A 121 12.65 -13.48 4.43
N PRO A 122 13.90 -12.97 4.37
CA PRO A 122 14.50 -12.27 5.49
C PRO A 122 13.68 -11.05 5.97
N PRO A 123 13.38 -10.93 7.28
CA PRO A 123 12.53 -9.86 7.82
C PRO A 123 13.04 -8.45 7.49
N VAL A 124 14.35 -8.21 7.57
CA VAL A 124 14.94 -6.90 7.25
C VAL A 124 14.64 -6.47 5.80
N LYS A 125 14.69 -7.43 4.87
CA LYS A 125 14.38 -7.18 3.45
C LYS A 125 12.90 -6.88 3.25
N TYR A 126 12.04 -7.62 3.94
CA TYR A 126 10.59 -7.39 3.96
C TYR A 126 10.23 -6.00 4.47
N ILE A 127 10.75 -5.62 5.65
CA ILE A 127 10.54 -4.31 6.28
C ILE A 127 10.93 -3.19 5.31
N GLY A 128 12.14 -3.25 4.76
CA GLY A 128 12.68 -2.23 3.86
C GLY A 128 11.93 -2.15 2.53
N ALA A 129 11.69 -3.29 1.87
CA ALA A 129 11.01 -3.33 0.57
C ALA A 129 9.56 -2.83 0.69
N ALA A 130 8.82 -3.28 1.71
CA ALA A 130 7.46 -2.82 1.96
C ALA A 130 7.43 -1.33 2.28
N LEU A 131 8.38 -0.81 3.08
CA LEU A 131 8.45 0.62 3.39
C LEU A 131 8.64 1.46 2.13
N VAL A 132 9.59 1.09 1.27
CA VAL A 132 9.86 1.82 0.03
C VAL A 132 8.62 1.90 -0.86
N LEU A 133 7.92 0.79 -1.05
CA LEU A 133 6.68 0.75 -1.82
C LEU A 133 5.60 1.68 -1.25
N HIS A 134 5.43 1.70 0.07
CA HIS A 134 4.50 2.61 0.73
C HIS A 134 4.92 4.07 0.60
N LEU A 135 6.21 4.39 0.74
CA LEU A 135 6.70 5.76 0.58
C LEU A 135 6.46 6.28 -0.85
N ILE A 136 6.66 5.43 -1.87
CA ILE A 136 6.34 5.76 -3.27
C ILE A 136 4.84 6.05 -3.40
N TYR A 137 4.00 5.17 -2.87
CA TYR A 137 2.55 5.37 -2.86
C TYR A 137 2.15 6.70 -2.19
N GLY A 138 2.67 6.95 -0.98
CA GLY A 138 2.43 8.17 -0.21
C GLY A 138 2.88 9.44 -0.92
N PHE A 139 4.03 9.39 -1.59
CA PHE A 139 4.53 10.48 -2.41
C PHE A 139 3.58 10.79 -3.57
N ILE A 140 3.15 9.76 -4.31
CA ILE A 140 2.22 9.90 -5.44
C ILE A 140 0.90 10.52 -5.00
N ILE A 141 0.24 9.94 -3.98
CA ILE A 141 -1.06 10.46 -3.53
C ILE A 141 -0.91 11.85 -2.90
N GLY A 142 0.17 12.13 -2.18
CA GLY A 142 0.39 13.42 -1.55
C GLY A 142 0.74 14.54 -2.54
N GLY A 143 1.35 14.20 -3.68
CA GLY A 143 1.68 15.15 -4.75
C GLY A 143 0.57 15.34 -5.78
N LEU A 144 -0.04 14.24 -6.26
CA LEU A 144 -1.03 14.31 -7.35
C LEU A 144 -2.41 14.79 -6.89
N ASN A 145 -2.82 14.50 -5.65
CA ASN A 145 -4.10 15.02 -5.13
C ASN A 145 -4.17 16.55 -5.19
N PRO A 146 -3.26 17.32 -4.58
CA PRO A 146 -3.31 18.77 -4.66
C PRO A 146 -3.11 19.28 -6.10
N ALA A 147 -2.25 18.64 -6.90
CA ALA A 147 -1.97 19.05 -8.28
C ALA A 147 -3.18 18.91 -9.22
N TRP A 148 -3.98 17.84 -9.09
CA TRP A 148 -5.09 17.57 -10.02
C TRP A 148 -6.47 17.95 -9.48
N ILE A 149 -6.66 17.91 -8.16
CA ILE A 149 -7.92 18.36 -7.55
C ILE A 149 -8.02 19.88 -7.60
N GLN A 150 -6.89 20.59 -7.53
CA GLN A 150 -6.83 22.06 -7.52
C GLN A 150 -7.86 22.62 -6.54
N PHE A 151 -7.74 22.23 -5.26
CA PHE A 151 -8.65 22.69 -4.21
C PHE A 151 -8.91 24.18 -4.38
N GLU A 152 -10.18 24.56 -4.55
CA GLU A 152 -10.59 25.93 -4.85
C GLU A 152 -9.76 26.87 -3.98
N SER A 153 -9.02 27.74 -4.67
CA SER A 153 -8.00 28.63 -4.13
C SER A 153 -8.41 29.16 -2.77
N ARG A 154 -7.50 29.11 -1.79
CA ARG A 154 -7.56 29.90 -0.55
C ARG A 154 -8.27 31.23 -0.86
N GLN A 155 -9.55 31.35 -0.47
CA GLN A 155 -10.17 32.65 -0.35
C GLN A 155 -9.44 33.31 0.82
N ALA A 156 -8.37 34.03 0.51
CA ALA A 156 -7.80 34.97 1.46
C ALA A 156 -8.89 36.02 1.71
N PRO A 157 -9.30 36.25 2.97
CA PRO A 157 -10.11 37.42 3.27
C PRO A 157 -9.30 38.67 2.89
N ALA A 158 -10.01 39.61 2.25
CA ALA A 158 -9.51 40.90 1.79
C ALA A 158 -9.02 41.79 2.94
#